data_AF-A0A6N2E600-F1
#
_entry.id   AF-A0A6N2E600-F1
#
_cell.length_a   1.000
_cell.length_b   1.000
_cell.length_c   1.000
_cell.angle_alpha   90.00
_cell.angle_beta   90.00
_cell.angle_gamma   90.00
#
_symmetry.space_group_name_H-M   'P 1'
#
loop_
_entity.id
_entity.type
_entity.pdbx_description
1 polymer ?
#
loop_
_entity_poly.entity_id
_entity_poly.type
_entity_poly.pdbx_seq_one_letter_code
_entity_poly.pdbx_strand_id
1 'polypeptide(L)'
;MAKVLGLFAVVMLVLTGVLIVLSTNVIRATARESVLEMASAKMRGDIRASEFYVQELYGTLQLDGNTLTDEDGRPLAGRFEVIDQISTDLEVVATIFVRDGDDYRRVVTSIRNQAGERVVGTMLGQASAAFAPVSRGELYIGEAEILGLDYVTGYQPLFGEDGAVIGILFIGIEMTEVEELISGGVRGGIGVLLASALVLLLVSLATSAVLVVKVISQPVSGAAAMAGQLARGDLTGETPAA
;
A
#
# COMPACT_ATOMS: atom_id res chain seq x y z
N MET A 1 -28.51 3.78 -39.73
CA MET A 1 -28.84 3.41 -38.34
C MET A 1 -27.74 2.60 -37.66
N ALA A 2 -27.26 1.48 -38.22
CA ALA A 2 -26.19 0.68 -37.62
C ALA A 2 -24.89 1.46 -37.27
N LYS A 3 -24.52 2.46 -38.10
CA LYS A 3 -23.33 3.30 -37.87
C LYS A 3 -23.44 4.23 -36.64
N VAL A 4 -24.64 4.76 -36.37
CA VAL A 4 -24.88 5.65 -35.20
C VAL A 4 -24.89 4.82 -33.91
N LEU A 5 -25.48 3.61 -33.97
CA LEU A 5 -25.47 2.65 -32.86
C LEU A 5 -24.05 2.20 -32.52
N GLY A 6 -23.25 1.88 -33.55
CA GLY A 6 -21.85 1.51 -33.38
C GLY A 6 -21.02 2.64 -32.77
N LEU A 7 -21.24 3.90 -33.20
CA LEU A 7 -20.54 5.04 -32.63
C LEU A 7 -20.87 5.23 -31.14
N PHE A 8 -22.13 5.10 -30.74
CA PHE A 8 -22.55 5.24 -29.34
C PHE A 8 -21.97 4.13 -28.45
N ALA A 9 -21.95 2.89 -28.96
CA ALA A 9 -21.35 1.75 -28.28
C ALA A 9 -19.83 1.92 -28.11
N VAL A 10 -19.14 2.41 -29.15
CA VAL A 10 -17.70 2.69 -29.10
C VAL A 10 -17.38 3.79 -28.10
N VAL A 11 -18.16 4.88 -28.08
CA VAL A 11 -17.98 5.97 -27.11
C VAL A 11 -18.17 5.48 -25.67
N MET A 12 -19.22 4.69 -25.40
CA MET A 12 -19.45 4.10 -24.07
C MET A 12 -18.35 3.12 -23.65
N LEU A 13 -17.80 2.35 -24.58
CA LEU A 13 -16.70 1.43 -24.32
C LEU A 13 -15.41 2.17 -23.97
N VAL A 14 -15.10 3.25 -24.71
CA VAL A 14 -13.95 4.12 -24.41
C VAL A 14 -14.13 4.79 -23.05
N LEU A 15 -15.32 5.31 -22.75
CA LEU A 15 -15.60 5.98 -21.47
C LEU A 15 -15.44 5.02 -20.28
N THR A 16 -15.97 3.80 -20.42
CA THR A 16 -15.82 2.74 -19.42
C THR A 16 -14.35 2.35 -19.23
N GLY A 17 -13.60 2.19 -20.32
CA GLY A 17 -12.17 1.89 -20.27
C GLY A 17 -11.37 2.97 -19.53
N VAL A 18 -11.65 4.24 -19.82
CA VAL A 18 -11.02 5.38 -19.12
C VAL A 18 -11.36 5.38 -17.64
N LEU A 19 -12.62 5.12 -17.27
CA LEU A 19 -13.04 5.03 -15.87
C LEU A 19 -12.33 3.88 -15.12
N ILE A 20 -12.15 2.72 -15.76
CA ILE A 20 -11.44 1.58 -15.15
C ILE A 20 -9.97 1.94 -14.88
N VAL A 21 -9.29 2.55 -15.85
CA VAL A 21 -7.88 2.95 -15.70
C VAL A 21 -7.73 3.98 -14.56
N LEU A 22 -8.58 5.02 -14.55
CA LEU A 22 -8.61 6.02 -13.48
C LEU A 22 -8.86 5.37 -12.12
N SER A 23 -9.85 4.48 -12.03
CA SER A 23 -10.22 3.79 -10.78
C SER A 23 -9.06 2.91 -10.29
N THR A 24 -8.37 2.20 -11.18
CA THR A 24 -7.23 1.34 -10.81
C THR A 24 -6.08 2.17 -10.24
N ASN A 25 -5.80 3.34 -10.82
CA ASN A 25 -4.76 4.24 -10.31
C ASN A 25 -5.13 4.81 -8.93
N VAL A 26 -6.40 5.22 -8.74
CA VAL A 26 -6.89 5.70 -7.45
C VAL A 26 -6.84 4.60 -6.39
N ILE A 27 -7.30 3.38 -6.71
CA ILE A 27 -7.26 2.24 -5.79
C ILE A 27 -5.83 1.92 -5.37
N ARG A 28 -4.86 1.93 -6.30
CA ARG A 28 -3.45 1.69 -5.97
C ARG A 28 -2.88 2.78 -5.07
N ALA A 29 -3.18 4.05 -5.36
CA ALA A 29 -2.71 5.17 -4.55
C ALA A 29 -3.28 5.10 -3.12
N THR A 30 -4.60 4.91 -2.98
CA THR A 30 -5.25 4.79 -1.68
C THR A 30 -4.79 3.54 -0.92
N ALA A 31 -4.63 2.40 -1.59
CA ALA A 31 -4.13 1.18 -0.94
C ALA A 31 -2.72 1.36 -0.38
N ARG A 32 -1.82 2.03 -1.13
CA ARG A 32 -0.47 2.33 -0.64
C ARG A 32 -0.51 3.23 0.59
N GLU A 33 -1.32 4.29 0.56
CA GLU A 33 -1.45 5.22 1.68
C GLU A 33 -2.03 4.53 2.94
N SER A 34 -3.09 3.74 2.79
CA SER A 34 -3.65 2.95 3.89
C SER A 34 -2.65 1.96 4.48
N VAL A 35 -1.85 1.32 3.61
CA VAL A 35 -0.78 0.44 4.06
C VAL A 35 0.29 1.19 4.83
N LEU A 36 0.75 2.35 4.35
CA LEU A 36 1.76 3.13 5.06
C LEU A 36 1.25 3.60 6.43
N GLU A 37 -0.03 3.96 6.52
CA GLU A 37 -0.67 4.32 7.77
C GLU A 37 -0.75 3.13 8.74
N MET A 38 -1.17 1.95 8.25
CA MET A 38 -1.17 0.69 9.01
C MET A 38 0.23 0.29 9.46
N ALA A 39 1.21 0.37 8.57
CA ALA A 39 2.61 0.07 8.85
C ALA A 39 3.16 1.01 9.92
N SER A 40 2.87 2.32 9.84
CA SER A 40 3.23 3.30 10.87
C SER A 40 2.53 3.03 12.21
N ALA A 41 1.26 2.62 12.21
CA ALA A 41 0.53 2.26 13.42
C ALA A 41 1.12 1.01 14.09
N LYS A 42 1.39 -0.05 13.31
CA LYS A 42 2.11 -1.25 13.76
C LYS A 42 3.50 -0.88 14.29
N MET A 43 4.27 -0.09 13.53
CA MET A 43 5.60 0.38 13.89
C MET A 43 5.62 1.03 15.28
N ARG A 44 4.69 1.93 15.58
CA ARG A 44 4.60 2.54 16.91
C ARG A 44 4.32 1.53 18.03
N GLY A 45 3.54 0.48 17.74
CA GLY A 45 3.32 -0.63 18.66
C GLY A 45 4.57 -1.45 18.87
N ASP A 46 5.22 -1.83 17.77
CA ASP A 46 6.43 -2.65 17.76
C ASP A 46 7.62 -1.95 18.42
N ILE A 47 7.76 -0.62 18.27
CA ILE A 47 8.78 0.18 18.97
C ILE A 47 8.57 0.03 20.47
N ARG A 48 7.36 0.26 20.98
CA ARG A 48 7.07 0.15 22.42
C ARG A 48 7.32 -1.26 22.95
N ALA A 49 6.94 -2.28 22.18
CA ALA A 49 7.23 -3.66 22.53
C ALA A 49 8.74 -3.90 22.57
N SER A 50 9.48 -3.43 21.56
CA SER A 50 10.93 -3.56 21.46
C SER A 50 11.66 -2.84 22.60
N GLU A 51 11.20 -1.64 23.00
CA GLU A 51 11.69 -0.94 24.18
C GLU A 51 11.50 -1.79 25.44
N PHE A 52 10.33 -2.43 25.60
CA PHE A 52 10.07 -3.34 26.71
C PHE A 52 11.00 -4.56 26.69
N TYR A 53 11.23 -5.20 25.54
CA TYR A 53 12.19 -6.30 25.42
C TYR A 53 13.62 -5.87 25.81
N VAL A 54 14.07 -4.71 25.33
CA VAL A 54 15.39 -4.17 25.67
C VAL A 54 15.50 -3.91 27.16
N GLN A 55 14.48 -3.28 27.77
CA GLN A 55 14.47 -2.99 29.19
C GLN A 55 14.40 -4.25 30.06
N GLU A 56 13.60 -5.25 29.66
CA GLU A 56 13.45 -6.50 30.42
C GLU A 56 14.74 -7.35 30.38
N LEU A 57 15.43 -7.41 29.24
CA LEU A 57 16.62 -8.26 29.10
C LEU A 57 17.94 -7.55 29.41
N TYR A 58 18.05 -6.25 29.18
CA TYR A 58 19.27 -5.48 29.40
C TYR A 58 19.16 -4.42 30.51
N GLY A 59 17.97 -4.18 31.06
CA GLY A 59 17.78 -3.18 32.09
C GLY A 59 18.07 -1.77 31.59
N THR A 60 18.62 -0.94 32.48
CA THR A 60 19.01 0.44 32.14
C THR A 60 20.31 0.45 31.35
N LEU A 61 20.24 0.87 30.09
CA LEU A 61 21.43 0.98 29.24
C LEU A 61 22.29 2.18 29.63
N GLN A 62 23.60 1.98 29.60
CA GLN A 62 24.59 3.01 29.90
C GLN A 62 25.61 3.10 28.77
N LEU A 63 26.20 4.28 28.60
CA LEU A 63 27.26 4.52 27.63
C LEU A 63 28.60 4.68 28.34
N ASP A 64 29.50 3.72 28.15
CA ASP A 64 30.89 3.81 28.60
C ASP A 64 31.79 4.08 27.39
N GLY A 65 32.19 5.34 27.23
CA GLY A 65 32.88 5.84 26.04
C GLY A 65 32.02 5.72 24.77
N ASN A 66 32.31 4.71 23.95
CA ASN A 66 31.60 4.41 22.69
C ASN A 66 30.98 2.99 22.71
N THR A 67 30.78 2.44 23.90
CA THR A 67 30.23 1.10 24.13
C THR A 67 28.95 1.19 24.95
N LEU A 68 27.85 0.64 24.41
CA LEU A 68 26.63 0.44 25.19
C LEU A 68 26.77 -0.79 26.08
N THR A 69 26.44 -0.63 27.35
CA THR A 69 26.42 -1.70 28.36
C THR A 69 25.02 -1.85 28.95
N ASP A 70 24.71 -3.07 29.39
CA ASP A 70 23.51 -3.37 30.18
C ASP A 70 23.67 -2.92 31.64
N GLU A 71 22.63 -3.13 32.45
CA GLU A 71 22.61 -2.77 33.88
C GLU A 71 23.70 -3.48 34.70
N ASP A 72 24.16 -4.65 34.24
CA ASP A 72 25.28 -5.41 34.84
C ASP A 72 26.66 -4.92 34.35
N GLY A 73 26.72 -3.89 33.49
CA GLY A 73 27.95 -3.37 32.89
C GLY A 73 28.52 -4.24 31.76
N ARG A 74 27.74 -5.17 31.20
CA ARG A 74 28.19 -6.04 30.10
C ARG A 74 27.94 -5.37 28.75
N PRO A 75 28.92 -5.36 27.83
CA PRO A 75 28.73 -4.81 26.49
C PRO A 75 27.59 -5.49 25.73
N LEU A 76 26.82 -4.70 24.97
CA LEU A 76 25.77 -5.21 24.08
C LEU A 76 26.35 -5.80 22.78
N ALA A 77 27.51 -5.33 22.32
CA ALA A 77 28.09 -5.76 21.07
C ALA A 77 28.30 -7.29 21.04
N GLY A 78 27.76 -7.94 20.01
CA GLY A 78 27.84 -9.41 19.84
C GLY A 78 26.77 -10.21 20.58
N ARG A 79 25.89 -9.57 21.37
CA ARG A 79 24.73 -10.21 22.02
C ARG A 79 23.49 -9.98 21.18
N PHE A 80 23.04 -11.03 20.51
CA PHE A 80 21.96 -10.93 19.51
C PHE A 80 20.61 -11.42 20.03
N GLU A 81 20.54 -11.92 21.26
CA GLU A 81 19.38 -12.61 21.81
C GLU A 81 18.13 -11.72 21.79
N VAL A 82 18.26 -10.47 22.24
CA VAL A 82 17.16 -9.49 22.29
C VAL A 82 16.69 -9.14 20.88
N ILE A 83 17.61 -8.81 19.97
CA ILE A 83 17.20 -8.38 18.62
C ILE A 83 16.63 -9.54 17.80
N ASP A 84 17.07 -10.77 18.04
CA ASP A 84 16.54 -11.95 17.36
C ASP A 84 15.15 -12.30 17.90
N GLN A 85 14.95 -12.17 19.21
CA GLN A 85 13.65 -12.35 19.82
C GLN A 85 12.64 -11.30 19.34
N ILE A 86 13.03 -10.01 19.35
CA ILE A 86 12.21 -8.93 18.77
C ILE A 86 11.87 -9.25 17.31
N SER A 87 12.86 -9.67 16.52
CA SER A 87 12.65 -9.93 15.10
C SER A 87 11.71 -11.10 14.85
N THR A 88 11.79 -12.13 15.69
CA THR A 88 10.95 -13.33 15.58
C THR A 88 9.53 -13.07 16.07
N ASP A 89 9.39 -12.43 17.24
CA ASP A 89 8.08 -12.24 17.88
C ASP A 89 7.24 -11.16 17.20
N LEU A 90 7.87 -10.14 16.63
CA LEU A 90 7.18 -9.00 16.00
C LEU A 90 7.18 -9.05 14.46
N GLU A 91 7.89 -10.01 13.87
CA GLU A 91 8.09 -10.15 12.42
C GLU A 91 8.66 -8.86 11.80
N VAL A 92 9.73 -8.34 12.40
CA VAL A 92 10.43 -7.12 11.96
C VAL A 92 11.94 -7.36 11.90
N VAL A 93 12.69 -6.51 11.19
CA VAL A 93 14.13 -6.40 11.43
C VAL A 93 14.39 -5.42 12.57
N ALA A 94 15.39 -5.69 13.40
CA ALA A 94 15.72 -4.90 14.58
C ALA A 94 17.22 -4.63 14.63
N THR A 95 17.61 -3.47 15.14
CA THR A 95 19.01 -3.04 15.25
C THR A 95 19.19 -2.10 16.42
N ILE A 96 20.32 -2.22 17.11
CA ILE A 96 20.75 -1.23 18.11
C ILE A 96 21.99 -0.52 17.55
N PHE A 97 21.95 0.81 17.55
CA PHE A 97 23.08 1.66 17.28
C PHE A 97 23.59 2.32 18.56
N VAL A 98 24.90 2.46 18.69
CA VAL A 98 25.56 3.21 19.77
C VAL A 98 26.01 4.56 19.24
N ARG A 99 25.93 5.60 20.08
CA ARG A 99 26.55 6.89 19.78
C ARG A 99 28.07 6.73 19.65
N ASP A 100 28.61 7.16 18.52
CA ASP A 100 30.04 7.05 18.17
C ASP A 100 30.53 8.38 17.61
N GLY A 101 31.01 9.26 18.48
CA GLY A 101 31.36 10.65 18.13
C GLY A 101 30.12 11.45 17.72
N ASP A 102 30.09 11.87 16.46
CA ASP A 102 29.00 12.67 15.85
C ASP A 102 28.04 11.82 15.01
N ASP A 103 28.14 10.49 15.07
CA ASP A 103 27.25 9.56 14.37
C ASP A 103 26.83 8.39 15.29
N TYR A 104 26.14 7.41 14.73
CA TYR A 104 25.68 6.23 15.41
C TYR A 104 26.16 4.98 14.68
N ARG A 105 26.93 4.15 15.38
CA ARG A 105 27.49 2.91 14.86
C ARG A 105 26.58 1.73 15.19
N ARG A 106 26.30 0.89 14.21
CA ARG A 106 25.52 -0.32 14.37
C ARG A 106 26.29 -1.36 15.18
N VAL A 107 25.79 -1.72 16.36
CA VAL A 107 26.46 -2.69 17.26
C VAL A 107 25.83 -4.07 17.21
N VAL A 108 24.51 -4.15 17.06
CA VAL A 108 23.76 -5.40 17.07
C VAL A 108 22.62 -5.28 16.06
N THR A 109 22.40 -6.27 15.20
CA THR A 109 21.36 -6.22 14.16
C THR A 109 20.85 -7.61 13.80
N SER A 110 19.57 -7.74 13.46
CA SER A 110 19.01 -8.92 12.79
C SER A 110 19.21 -8.93 11.28
N ILE A 111 19.59 -7.79 10.69
CA ILE A 111 19.79 -7.65 9.25
C ILE A 111 21.00 -8.46 8.80
N ARG A 112 20.78 -9.30 7.79
CA ARG A 112 21.80 -10.17 7.19
C ARG A 112 22.03 -9.81 5.74
N ASN A 113 23.28 -9.92 5.29
CA ASN A 113 23.64 -9.79 3.88
C ASN A 113 23.30 -11.07 3.09
N GLN A 114 23.56 -11.07 1.78
CA GLN A 114 23.33 -12.22 0.91
C GLN A 114 24.16 -13.47 1.29
N ALA A 115 25.26 -13.30 2.03
CA ALA A 115 26.06 -14.40 2.57
C ALA A 115 25.53 -14.94 3.91
N GLY A 116 24.44 -14.36 4.45
CA GLY A 116 23.85 -14.73 5.73
C GLY A 116 24.52 -14.10 6.96
N GLU A 117 25.51 -13.23 6.75
CA GLU A 117 26.26 -12.57 7.82
C GLU A 117 25.56 -11.30 8.29
N ARG A 118 25.61 -11.02 9.59
CA ARG A 118 25.01 -9.81 10.16
C ARG A 118 25.79 -8.57 9.73
N VAL A 119 25.07 -7.54 9.31
CA VAL A 119 25.68 -6.29 8.84
C VAL A 119 25.94 -5.37 10.02
N VAL A 120 26.95 -5.66 10.84
CA VAL A 120 27.37 -4.84 11.99
C VAL A 120 28.48 -3.84 11.61
N GLY A 121 28.70 -2.82 12.45
CA GLY A 121 29.81 -1.87 12.31
C GLY A 121 29.59 -0.72 11.32
N THR A 122 28.49 -0.71 10.58
CA THR A 122 28.13 0.40 9.69
C THR A 122 27.60 1.59 10.48
N MET A 123 27.77 2.80 9.93
CA MET A 123 27.18 4.02 10.50
C MET A 123 25.73 4.20 10.04
N LEU A 124 24.92 4.87 10.84
CA LEU A 124 23.62 5.41 10.40
C LEU A 124 23.82 6.43 9.27
N GLY A 125 24.83 7.29 9.41
CA GLY A 125 25.16 8.31 8.43
C GLY A 125 24.39 9.60 8.67
N GLN A 126 25.10 10.72 8.77
CA GLN A 126 24.50 12.05 8.97
C GLN A 126 23.57 12.50 7.82
N ALA A 127 23.72 11.91 6.63
CA ALA A 127 22.83 12.15 5.50
C ALA A 127 21.48 11.42 5.62
N SER A 128 21.33 10.49 6.57
CA SER A 128 20.07 9.80 6.81
C SER A 128 19.01 10.81 7.27
N ALA A 129 17.80 10.71 6.71
CA ALA A 129 16.66 11.51 7.14
C ALA A 129 16.31 11.28 8.63
N ALA A 130 16.68 10.12 9.17
CA ALA A 130 16.50 9.79 10.58
C ALA A 130 17.48 10.53 11.51
N PHE A 131 18.66 10.93 11.03
CA PHE A 131 19.76 11.40 11.87
C PHE A 131 19.39 12.66 12.68
N ALA A 132 18.90 13.70 12.02
CA ALA A 132 18.61 14.96 12.71
C ALA A 132 17.49 14.84 13.76
N PRO A 133 16.35 14.17 13.50
CA PRO A 133 15.33 13.92 14.52
C PRO A 133 15.85 13.11 15.70
N VAL A 134 16.52 11.98 15.46
CA VAL A 134 16.95 11.10 16.56
C VAL A 134 18.05 11.74 17.42
N SER A 135 18.92 12.54 16.82
CA SER A 135 19.90 13.34 17.57
C SER A 135 19.26 14.43 18.44
N ARG A 136 18.03 14.86 18.14
CA ARG A 136 17.23 15.73 19.02
C ARG A 136 16.42 14.97 20.07
N GLY A 137 16.52 13.64 20.13
CA GLY A 137 15.70 12.81 21.01
C GLY A 137 14.28 12.61 20.50
N GLU A 138 14.02 12.83 19.21
CA GLU A 138 12.71 12.63 18.60
C GLU A 138 12.63 11.26 17.89
N LEU A 139 11.51 10.56 18.07
CA LEU A 139 11.18 9.39 17.26
C LEU A 139 11.06 9.78 15.79
N TYR A 140 11.75 9.05 14.92
CA TYR A 140 11.59 9.16 13.48
C TYR A 140 10.95 7.89 12.90
N ILE A 141 9.91 8.05 12.09
CA ILE A 141 9.33 6.97 11.28
C ILE A 141 9.35 7.43 9.83
N GLY A 142 9.87 6.59 8.94
CA GLY A 142 9.94 6.90 7.51
C GLY A 142 10.39 5.72 6.67
N GLU A 143 10.43 5.91 5.35
CA GLU A 143 10.92 4.90 4.41
C GLU A 143 12.46 4.94 4.29
N ALA A 144 13.08 3.78 4.17
CA ALA A 144 14.50 3.66 3.89
C ALA A 144 14.81 2.39 3.07
N GLU A 145 15.77 2.50 2.16
CA GLU A 145 16.29 1.35 1.41
C GLU A 145 17.44 0.71 2.19
N ILE A 146 17.36 -0.59 2.44
CA ILE A 146 18.42 -1.36 3.12
C ILE A 146 18.77 -2.56 2.25
N LEU A 147 20.01 -2.59 1.76
CA LEU A 147 20.52 -3.66 0.89
C LEU A 147 19.67 -3.88 -0.39
N GLY A 148 19.04 -2.82 -0.90
CA GLY A 148 18.19 -2.88 -2.10
C GLY A 148 16.74 -3.30 -1.85
N LEU A 149 16.33 -3.41 -0.58
CA LEU A 149 14.95 -3.68 -0.20
C LEU A 149 14.36 -2.45 0.50
N ASP A 150 13.10 -2.15 0.19
CA ASP A 150 12.37 -1.02 0.79
C ASP A 150 11.78 -1.41 2.14
N TYR A 151 12.04 -0.58 3.15
CA TYR A 151 11.50 -0.75 4.50
C TYR A 151 10.74 0.51 4.93
N VAL A 152 9.65 0.31 5.66
CA VAL A 152 9.19 1.32 6.60
C VAL A 152 9.97 1.11 7.88
N THR A 153 10.59 2.17 8.38
CA THR A 153 11.58 2.12 9.45
C THR A 153 11.20 3.05 10.59
N GLY A 154 11.49 2.62 11.81
CA GLY A 154 11.33 3.40 13.03
C GLY A 154 12.66 3.50 13.76
N TYR A 155 13.02 4.71 14.16
CA TYR A 155 14.24 5.00 14.91
C TYR A 155 13.88 5.69 16.21
N GLN A 156 14.01 4.97 17.30
CA GLN A 156 13.68 5.40 18.65
C GLN A 156 14.98 5.72 19.40
N PRO A 157 15.21 6.98 19.80
CA PRO A 157 16.36 7.35 20.62
C PRO A 157 16.35 6.59 21.94
N LEU A 158 17.54 6.08 22.33
CA LEU A 158 17.79 5.51 23.64
C LEU A 158 18.48 6.57 24.49
N PHE A 159 17.96 6.79 25.69
CA PHE A 159 18.44 7.83 26.60
C PHE A 159 19.27 7.23 27.74
N GLY A 160 20.37 7.89 28.07
CA GLY A 160 21.13 7.62 29.29
C GLY A 160 20.50 8.29 30.51
N GLU A 161 21.07 8.05 31.69
CA GLU A 161 20.60 8.63 32.96
C GLU A 161 20.65 10.17 32.97
N ASP A 162 21.56 10.76 32.20
CA ASP A 162 21.74 12.20 32.03
C ASP A 162 20.74 12.83 31.04
N GLY A 163 19.87 12.01 30.42
CA GLY A 163 18.92 12.42 29.39
C GLY A 163 19.57 12.63 28.02
N ALA A 164 20.86 12.31 27.84
CA ALA A 164 21.51 12.36 26.55
C ALA A 164 21.13 11.14 25.69
N VAL A 165 21.10 11.35 24.36
CA VAL A 165 20.89 10.24 23.42
C VAL A 165 22.18 9.41 23.34
N ILE A 166 22.15 8.20 23.89
CA ILE A 166 23.30 7.28 23.95
C ILE A 166 23.30 6.26 22.83
N GLY A 167 22.17 6.08 22.17
CA GLY A 167 21.99 5.11 21.10
C GLY A 167 20.64 5.24 20.43
N ILE A 168 20.35 4.31 19.53
CA ILE A 168 19.09 4.26 18.79
C ILE A 168 18.65 2.81 18.70
N LEU A 169 17.39 2.56 19.06
CA LEU A 169 16.68 1.34 18.73
C LEU A 169 15.99 1.52 17.38
N PHE A 170 16.43 0.74 16.41
CA PHE A 170 15.87 0.68 15.08
C PHE A 170 15.02 -0.56 14.93
N ILE A 171 13.87 -0.39 14.28
CA ILE A 171 13.08 -1.50 13.73
C ILE A 171 12.62 -1.19 12.30
N GLY A 172 12.38 -2.22 11.50
CA GLY A 172 11.96 -2.09 10.11
C GLY A 172 11.01 -3.19 9.67
N ILE A 173 9.99 -2.82 8.90
CA ILE A 173 9.03 -3.73 8.26
C ILE A 173 9.36 -3.73 6.77
N GLU A 174 9.63 -4.89 6.20
CA GLU A 174 9.93 -5.02 4.77
C GLU A 174 8.66 -4.81 3.94
N MET A 175 8.73 -3.96 2.91
CA MET A 175 7.54 -3.61 2.12
C MET A 175 7.16 -4.67 1.08
N THR A 176 8.06 -5.58 0.72
CA THR A 176 7.80 -6.67 -0.25
C THR A 176 6.65 -7.58 0.21
N GLU A 177 6.64 -8.02 1.47
CA GLU A 177 5.54 -8.84 2.02
C GLU A 177 4.21 -8.09 2.04
N VAL A 178 4.28 -6.79 2.29
CA VAL A 178 3.11 -5.93 2.33
C VAL A 178 2.55 -5.67 0.93
N GLU A 179 3.42 -5.52 -0.07
CA GLU A 179 3.05 -5.37 -1.48
C GLU A 179 2.34 -6.62 -2.01
N GLU A 180 2.71 -7.82 -1.56
CA GLU A 180 2.00 -9.04 -1.92
C GLU A 180 0.54 -9.00 -1.42
N LEU A 181 0.31 -8.56 -0.18
CA LEU A 181 -1.04 -8.36 0.38
C LEU A 181 -1.83 -7.32 -0.42
N ILE A 182 -1.20 -6.19 -0.77
CA ILE A 182 -1.82 -5.15 -1.60
C ILE A 182 -2.20 -5.73 -2.97
N SER A 183 -1.30 -6.48 -3.61
CA SER A 183 -1.50 -6.99 -4.96
C SER A 183 -2.70 -7.95 -5.04
N GLY A 184 -2.94 -8.73 -3.98
CA GLY A 184 -4.12 -9.58 -3.82
C GLY A 184 -5.41 -8.76 -3.76
N GLY A 185 -5.44 -7.74 -2.90
CA GLY A 185 -6.59 -6.83 -2.76
C GLY A 185 -6.89 -6.06 -4.06
N VAL A 186 -5.85 -5.56 -4.74
CA VAL A 186 -5.97 -4.85 -6.02
C VAL A 186 -6.51 -5.77 -7.12
N ARG A 187 -6.07 -7.03 -7.21
CA ARG A 187 -6.61 -8.02 -8.15
C ARG A 187 -8.11 -8.26 -7.92
N GLY A 188 -8.53 -8.37 -6.65
CA GLY A 188 -9.94 -8.49 -6.29
C GLY A 188 -10.76 -7.28 -6.76
N GLY A 189 -10.27 -6.07 -6.50
CA GLY A 189 -10.91 -4.83 -6.94
C GLY A 189 -11.06 -4.71 -8.47
N ILE A 190 -10.03 -5.10 -9.23
CA ILE A 190 -10.07 -5.13 -10.70
C ILE A 190 -11.16 -6.09 -11.20
N GLY A 191 -11.31 -7.27 -10.57
CA GLY A 191 -12.36 -8.23 -10.92
C GLY A 191 -13.78 -7.64 -10.79
N VAL A 192 -14.04 -6.90 -9.72
CA VAL A 192 -15.32 -6.22 -9.49
C VAL A 192 -15.58 -5.13 -10.53
N LEU A 193 -14.55 -4.37 -10.93
CA LEU A 193 -14.66 -3.35 -11.97
C LEU A 193 -14.94 -3.96 -13.36
N LEU A 194 -14.29 -5.07 -13.71
CA LEU A 194 -14.55 -5.76 -14.98
C LEU A 194 -15.96 -6.35 -15.01
N ALA A 195 -16.42 -6.92 -13.91
CA ALA A 195 -17.77 -7.45 -13.80
C ALA A 195 -18.83 -6.33 -13.93
N SER A 196 -18.63 -5.18 -13.26
CA SER A 196 -19.55 -4.05 -13.36
C SER A 196 -19.54 -3.41 -14.76
N ALA A 197 -18.37 -3.31 -15.41
CA ALA A 197 -18.26 -2.87 -16.79
C ALA A 197 -18.99 -3.80 -17.76
N LEU A 198 -18.90 -5.12 -17.57
CA LEU A 198 -19.63 -6.10 -18.36
C LEU A 198 -21.14 -5.95 -18.17
N VAL A 199 -21.60 -5.75 -16.94
CA VAL A 199 -23.03 -5.51 -16.65
C VAL A 199 -23.52 -4.24 -17.34
N LEU A 200 -22.78 -3.13 -17.25
CA LEU A 200 -23.12 -1.88 -17.91
C LEU A 200 -23.15 -2.01 -19.44
N LEU A 201 -22.20 -2.76 -20.01
CA LEU A 201 -22.19 -3.08 -21.44
C LEU A 201 -23.46 -3.84 -21.86
N LEU A 202 -23.81 -4.90 -21.12
CA LEU A 202 -25.00 -5.71 -21.40
C LEU A 202 -26.30 -4.91 -21.26
N VAL A 203 -26.39 -4.07 -20.22
CA VAL A 203 -27.53 -3.15 -20.02
C VAL A 203 -27.63 -2.18 -21.18
N SER A 204 -26.53 -1.54 -21.58
CA SER A 204 -26.52 -0.59 -22.70
C SER A 204 -26.97 -1.23 -24.01
N LEU A 205 -26.54 -2.48 -24.28
CA LEU A 205 -26.92 -3.24 -25.46
C LEU A 205 -28.41 -3.62 -25.43
N ALA A 206 -28.92 -4.05 -24.28
CA ALA A 206 -30.32 -4.39 -24.09
C ALA A 206 -31.23 -3.15 -24.23
N THR A 207 -30.90 -2.04 -23.58
CA THR A 207 -31.65 -0.78 -23.68
C THR A 207 -31.66 -0.28 -25.12
N SER A 208 -30.52 -0.35 -25.81
CA SER A 208 -30.38 0.01 -27.22
C SER A 208 -31.28 -0.83 -28.12
N ALA A 209 -31.28 -2.16 -27.94
CA ALA A 209 -32.15 -3.06 -28.69
C ALA A 209 -33.64 -2.76 -28.50
N VAL A 210 -34.08 -2.54 -27.25
CA VAL A 210 -35.48 -2.19 -26.94
C VAL A 210 -35.89 -0.86 -27.58
N LEU A 211 -35.01 0.14 -27.53
CA LEU A 211 -35.29 1.48 -28.07
C LEU A 211 -35.41 1.43 -29.61
N VAL A 212 -34.54 0.68 -30.29
CA VAL A 212 -34.63 0.47 -31.75
C VAL A 212 -35.94 -0.21 -32.12
N VAL A 213 -36.33 -1.28 -31.40
CA VAL A 213 -37.57 -2.01 -31.70
C VAL A 213 -38.80 -1.13 -31.49
N LYS A 214 -38.91 -0.48 -30.33
CA LYS A 214 -40.11 0.29 -29.94
C LYS A 214 -40.23 1.65 -30.63
N VAL A 215 -39.13 2.40 -30.75
CA VAL A 215 -39.16 3.78 -31.24
C VAL A 215 -39.05 3.85 -32.76
N ILE A 216 -38.35 2.90 -33.38
CA ILE A 216 -38.07 2.94 -34.82
C ILE A 216 -38.79 1.83 -35.56
N SER A 217 -38.52 0.56 -35.25
CA SER A 217 -38.97 -0.56 -36.08
C SER A 217 -40.48 -0.75 -36.09
N GLN A 218 -41.15 -0.68 -34.93
CA GLN A 218 -42.61 -0.82 -34.81
C GLN A 218 -43.42 0.28 -35.53
N PRO A 219 -43.13 1.58 -35.35
CA PRO A 219 -43.87 2.63 -36.05
C PRO A 219 -43.59 2.65 -37.56
N VAL A 220 -42.37 2.33 -38.00
CA VAL A 220 -42.06 2.22 -39.44
C VAL A 220 -42.82 1.06 -40.09
N SER A 221 -42.88 -0.11 -39.44
CA SER A 221 -43.64 -1.25 -39.96
C SER A 221 -45.15 -1.00 -39.92
N GLY A 222 -45.67 -0.32 -38.88
CA GLY A 222 -47.06 0.13 -38.80
C GLY A 222 -47.43 1.10 -39.91
N ALA A 223 -46.60 2.13 -40.15
CA ALA A 223 -46.80 3.08 -41.24
C ALA A 223 -46.73 2.40 -42.63
N ALA A 224 -45.80 1.46 -42.82
CA ALA A 224 -45.70 0.68 -44.05
C ALA A 224 -46.93 -0.21 -44.28
N ALA A 225 -47.46 -0.82 -43.21
CA ALA A 225 -48.68 -1.62 -43.28
C ALA A 225 -49.90 -0.77 -43.65
N MET A 226 -50.06 0.43 -43.05
CA MET A 226 -51.11 1.37 -43.42
C MET A 226 -50.98 1.83 -44.87
N ALA A 227 -49.77 2.18 -45.32
CA ALA A 227 -49.53 2.57 -46.71
C ALA A 227 -49.90 1.42 -47.69
N GLY A 228 -49.62 0.17 -47.32
CA GLY A 228 -50.00 -1.01 -48.10
C GLY A 228 -51.50 -1.34 -48.09
N GLN A 229 -52.25 -0.96 -47.05
CA GLN A 229 -53.71 -1.05 -47.02
C GLN A 229 -54.34 0.03 -47.92
N LEU A 230 -53.88 1.27 -47.79
CA LEU A 230 -54.29 2.39 -48.64
C LEU A 230 -54.03 2.11 -50.13
N ALA A 231 -52.86 1.58 -50.47
CA ALA A 231 -52.51 1.21 -51.85
C ALA A 231 -53.41 0.10 -52.43
N ARG A 232 -54.04 -0.71 -51.58
CA ARG A 232 -54.99 -1.77 -51.97
C ARG A 232 -56.46 -1.33 -51.92
N GLY A 233 -56.72 -0.04 -51.64
CA GLY A 233 -58.07 0.53 -51.59
C GLY A 233 -58.86 0.16 -50.33
N ASP A 234 -58.21 -0.39 -49.31
CA ASP A 234 -58.85 -0.71 -48.03
C ASP A 234 -58.76 0.50 -47.08
N LEU A 235 -59.87 1.22 -46.94
CA LEU A 235 -60.00 2.42 -46.11
C LEU A 235 -60.56 2.12 -44.71
N THR A 236 -60.66 0.85 -44.32
CA THR A 236 -61.33 0.44 -43.06
C THR A 236 -60.40 0.27 -41.86
N GLY A 237 -59.09 0.46 -42.03
CA GLY A 237 -58.09 0.24 -40.98
C GLY A 237 -58.11 1.30 -39.87
N GLU A 238 -58.25 0.86 -38.62
CA GLU A 238 -58.10 1.72 -37.43
C GLU A 238 -56.67 2.28 -37.32
N THR A 239 -56.55 3.55 -36.95
CA THR A 239 -55.26 4.19 -36.69
C THR A 239 -54.56 3.52 -35.51
N PRO A 240 -53.28 3.11 -35.64
CA PRO A 240 -52.52 2.60 -34.50
C PRO A 240 -52.46 3.69 -33.41
N ALA A 241 -52.79 3.32 -32.17
CA ALA A 241 -52.67 4.22 -31.04
C ALA A 241 -51.22 4.69 -30.88
N ALA A 242 -51.06 6.00 -30.64
CA ALA A 242 -49.79 6.69 -30.45
C ALA A 242 -49.02 6.22 -29.20
#